data_AF-C3YIR4-F1
#
_entry.id   AF-C3YIR4-F1
#
_cell.length_a   1.000
_cell.length_b   1.000
_cell.length_c   1.000
_cell.angle_alpha   90.00
_cell.angle_beta   90.00
_cell.angle_gamma   90.00
#
_symmetry.space_group_name_H-M   'P 1'
#
loop_
_entity.id
_entity.type
_entity.pdbx_description
1 polymer ?
#
loop_
_entity_poly.entity_id
_entity_poly.type
_entity_poly.pdbx_seq_one_letter_code
_entity_poly.pdbx_strand_id
1 'polypeptide(L)'
;MVPASILDMGQDCAGVLSSTDSEFPVSEVLVEFCALCRRYVAAENRHCQKCNCCTSKDGRTYVHCDLCKKCVKPAWSHCEPCGRCEPRDHVCSQRTHLAGCYICGDHGHKRRECPQRFSQERYTRTERMSGKRKRKMEATFYRDDKH
;
A
#
# COMPACT_ATOMS: atom_id res chain seq x y z
N MET A 1 21.03 41.64 -34.37
CA MET A 1 22.50 41.52 -34.30
C MET A 1 22.84 40.89 -32.97
N VAL A 2 23.14 39.59 -32.98
CA VAL A 2 23.56 38.81 -31.81
C VAL A 2 25.04 38.53 -32.00
N PRO A 3 25.92 38.78 -31.02
CA PRO A 3 27.20 38.11 -30.98
C PRO A 3 27.10 36.86 -30.12
N ALA A 4 27.35 35.73 -30.78
CA ALA A 4 27.70 34.46 -30.19
C ALA A 4 29.12 34.53 -29.61
N SER A 5 29.31 33.96 -28.41
CA SER A 5 30.63 33.60 -27.89
C SER A 5 30.54 32.22 -27.25
N ILE A 6 30.90 31.22 -28.05
CA ILE A 6 31.33 29.88 -27.67
C ILE A 6 32.79 30.00 -27.21
N LEU A 7 33.11 29.53 -26.01
CA LEU A 7 34.37 28.86 -25.70
C LEU A 7 34.09 27.76 -24.67
N ASP A 8 34.16 26.52 -25.16
CA ASP A 8 34.36 25.25 -24.45
C ASP A 8 35.78 25.20 -23.87
N MET A 9 35.98 24.61 -22.68
CA MET A 9 37.20 23.95 -22.16
C MET A 9 37.06 23.69 -20.65
N GLY A 10 36.88 22.43 -20.23
CA GLY A 10 36.99 22.03 -18.82
C GLY A 10 36.43 20.64 -18.46
N GLN A 11 36.91 19.59 -19.13
CA GLN A 11 36.78 18.21 -18.67
C GLN A 11 37.89 17.89 -17.67
N ASP A 12 37.57 17.74 -16.38
CA ASP A 12 38.18 16.76 -15.44
C ASP A 12 37.98 17.14 -13.96
N CYS A 13 37.17 16.35 -13.25
CA CYS A 13 37.37 16.12 -11.82
C CYS A 13 36.94 14.70 -11.46
N ALA A 14 37.66 13.72 -12.01
CA ALA A 14 37.66 12.36 -11.49
C ALA A 14 38.41 12.37 -10.14
N GLY A 15 37.66 12.63 -9.07
CA GLY A 15 38.14 12.53 -7.69
C GLY A 15 38.38 11.07 -7.30
N VAL A 16 39.66 10.76 -7.15
CA VAL A 16 40.31 9.58 -6.58
C VAL A 16 39.52 8.78 -5.54
N LEU A 17 39.56 7.46 -5.74
CA LEU A 17 39.15 6.40 -4.84
C LEU A 17 40.09 6.32 -3.62
N SER A 18 39.53 6.21 -2.41
CA SER A 18 40.24 5.66 -1.25
C SER A 18 39.31 4.79 -0.40
N SER A 19 39.79 3.57 -0.16
CA SER A 19 39.13 2.40 0.38
C SER A 19 38.74 2.47 1.86
N THR A 20 37.56 1.96 2.21
CA THR A 20 37.33 1.06 3.36
C THR A 20 36.00 0.32 3.20
N ASP A 21 36.10 -0.99 3.06
CA ASP A 21 35.32 -2.06 3.69
C ASP A 21 33.78 -1.92 3.87
N SER A 22 33.06 -2.87 3.25
CA SER A 22 31.70 -3.30 3.61
C SER A 22 30.51 -2.37 3.27
N GLU A 23 30.49 -1.85 2.05
CA GLU A 23 29.31 -1.15 1.52
C GLU A 23 28.26 -2.18 1.03
N PHE A 24 27.30 -2.51 1.91
CA PHE A 24 25.97 -2.87 1.43
C PHE A 24 25.55 -1.79 0.42
N PRO A 25 24.97 -2.14 -0.76
CA PRO A 25 24.54 -1.11 -1.68
C PRO A 25 23.40 -0.34 -0.98
N VAL A 26 23.73 0.81 -0.40
CA VAL A 26 22.78 1.88 -0.16
C VAL A 26 22.34 2.23 -1.56
N SER A 27 21.26 1.58 -2.00
CA SER A 27 20.61 1.92 -3.25
C SER A 27 20.30 3.40 -3.12
N GLU A 28 21.07 4.25 -3.80
CA GLU A 28 20.80 5.68 -3.84
C GLU A 28 19.41 5.83 -4.45
N VAL A 29 18.40 5.95 -3.59
CA VAL A 29 17.01 6.07 -4.00
C VAL A 29 16.89 7.44 -4.64
N LEU A 30 16.98 7.49 -5.97
CA LEU A 30 16.83 8.73 -6.72
C LEU A 30 15.48 9.35 -6.34
N VAL A 31 15.52 10.55 -5.75
CA VAL A 31 14.34 11.32 -5.39
C VAL A 31 14.20 12.51 -6.32
N GLU A 32 13.05 12.65 -6.96
CA GLU A 32 12.72 13.76 -7.85
C GLU A 32 11.71 14.69 -7.18
N PHE A 33 11.85 15.99 -7.40
CA PHE A 33 10.89 16.97 -6.90
C PHE A 33 9.65 17.02 -7.81
N CYS A 34 8.49 16.69 -7.26
CA CYS A 34 7.22 16.88 -7.94
C CYS A 34 6.71 18.32 -7.76
N ALA A 35 6.71 19.11 -8.83
CA ALA A 35 6.21 20.49 -8.80
C ALA A 35 4.71 20.60 -8.47
N LEU A 36 3.89 19.65 -8.94
CA LEU A 36 2.44 19.67 -8.74
C LEU A 36 2.05 19.37 -7.28
N CYS A 37 2.74 18.45 -6.63
CA CYS A 37 2.54 18.14 -5.21
C CYS A 37 3.45 18.94 -4.26
N ARG A 38 4.43 19.68 -4.80
CA ARG A 38 5.45 20.43 -4.05
C ARG A 38 6.18 19.59 -3.00
N ARG A 39 6.60 18.38 -3.37
CA ARG A 39 7.32 17.44 -2.48
C ARG A 39 8.29 16.56 -3.28
N TYR A 40 9.34 16.09 -2.60
CA TYR A 40 10.22 15.07 -3.14
C TYR A 40 9.54 13.70 -3.11
N VAL A 41 9.64 12.98 -4.21
CA VAL A 41 9.10 11.63 -4.42
C VAL A 41 10.18 10.75 -5.01
N ALA A 42 10.12 9.44 -4.82
CA ALA A 42 11.01 8.53 -5.56
C ALA A 42 10.88 8.80 -7.07
N ALA A 43 11.98 8.79 -7.82
CA ALA A 43 12.00 9.04 -9.27
C ALA A 43 11.08 8.08 -10.03
N GLU A 44 10.94 6.86 -9.53
CA GLU A 44 10.03 5.85 -10.07
C GLU A 44 8.55 6.18 -9.75
N ASN A 45 8.25 6.98 -8.74
CA ASN A 45 6.90 7.39 -8.37
C ASN A 45 6.44 8.62 -9.18
N ARG A 46 6.05 8.36 -10.42
CA ARG A 46 5.49 9.39 -11.31
C ARG A 46 4.13 9.91 -10.78
N HIS A 47 3.94 11.23 -10.84
CA HIS A 47 2.69 11.88 -10.48
C HIS A 47 1.53 11.42 -11.37
N CYS A 48 0.41 11.03 -10.76
CA CYS A 48 -0.80 10.71 -11.51
C CYS A 48 -1.62 11.98 -11.76
N GLN A 49 -1.74 12.41 -13.02
CA GLN A 49 -2.54 13.59 -13.39
C GLN A 49 -4.04 13.40 -13.08
N LYS A 50 -4.56 12.18 -13.21
CA LYS A 50 -5.99 11.88 -13.01
C LYS A 50 -6.42 11.85 -11.55
N CYS A 51 -5.55 11.36 -10.66
CA CYS A 51 -5.77 11.40 -9.21
C CYS A 51 -5.19 12.66 -8.56
N ASN A 52 -4.47 13.48 -9.34
CA ASN A 52 -3.67 14.62 -8.90
C ASN A 52 -2.80 14.35 -7.66
N CYS A 53 -2.19 13.17 -7.59
CA CYS A 53 -1.32 12.81 -6.47
C CYS A 53 -0.22 11.82 -6.87
N CYS A 54 0.94 11.98 -6.23
CA CYS A 54 2.01 10.96 -6.24
C CYS A 54 1.66 9.88 -5.21
N THR A 55 0.97 8.83 -5.65
CA THR A 55 0.57 7.69 -4.82
C THR A 55 1.70 6.66 -4.78
N SER A 56 2.73 6.88 -3.97
CA SER A 56 3.61 5.77 -3.61
C SER A 56 4.21 6.00 -2.25
N LYS A 57 3.91 5.06 -1.35
CA LYS A 57 4.57 4.90 -0.05
C LYS A 57 5.83 4.04 -0.19
N ASP A 58 5.94 3.28 -1.29
CA ASP A 58 6.90 2.18 -1.47
C ASP A 58 7.81 2.36 -2.71
N GLY A 59 7.90 3.58 -3.26
CA GLY A 59 8.78 3.90 -4.41
C GLY A 59 8.33 3.38 -5.78
N ARG A 60 7.51 2.34 -5.86
CA ARG A 60 7.10 1.71 -7.13
C ARG A 60 6.22 2.61 -8.00
N THR A 61 6.31 2.45 -9.33
CA THR A 61 5.38 3.05 -10.30
C THR A 61 3.96 2.51 -10.09
N TYR A 62 2.94 3.37 -10.17
CA TYR A 62 1.54 2.96 -10.20
C TYR A 62 0.89 3.44 -11.50
N VAL A 63 -0.01 2.64 -12.05
CA VAL A 63 -0.79 2.94 -13.26
C VAL A 63 -2.21 3.32 -12.85
N HIS A 64 -2.73 4.42 -13.40
CA HIS A 64 -4.11 4.82 -13.14
C HIS A 64 -5.09 3.93 -13.93
N CYS A 65 -6.09 3.40 -13.23
CA CYS A 65 -7.23 2.73 -13.86
C CYS A 65 -8.41 3.70 -13.97
N ASP A 66 -8.84 3.99 -15.20
CA ASP A 66 -9.94 4.92 -15.49
C ASP A 66 -11.31 4.42 -15.05
N LEU A 67 -11.51 3.11 -15.03
CA LEU A 67 -12.78 2.50 -14.65
C LEU A 67 -12.95 2.47 -13.12
N CYS A 68 -11.86 2.23 -12.40
CA CYS A 68 -11.87 2.24 -10.93
C CYS A 68 -11.51 3.59 -10.30
N LYS A 69 -11.11 4.59 -11.10
CA LYS A 69 -10.62 5.90 -10.66
C LYS A 69 -9.53 5.83 -9.59
N LYS A 70 -8.66 4.81 -9.68
CA LYS A 70 -7.59 4.57 -8.69
C LYS A 70 -6.28 4.15 -9.35
N CYS A 71 -5.17 4.53 -8.73
CA CYS A 71 -3.85 4.05 -9.08
C CYS A 71 -3.64 2.62 -8.56
N VAL A 72 -3.19 1.70 -9.42
CA VAL A 72 -2.90 0.30 -9.11
C VAL A 72 -1.48 -0.07 -9.51
N LYS A 73 -0.99 -1.20 -9.01
CA LYS A 73 0.35 -1.70 -9.38
C LYS A 73 0.42 -1.98 -10.90
N PRO A 74 1.60 -1.89 -11.55
CA PRO A 74 1.71 -2.06 -13.01
C PRO A 74 1.32 -3.46 -13.51
N ALA A 75 1.54 -4.47 -12.66
CA ALA A 75 1.12 -5.86 -12.91
C ALA A 75 -0.40 -6.08 -12.76
N TRP A 76 -1.18 -5.03 -12.49
CA TRP A 76 -2.63 -5.11 -12.30
C TRP A 76 -3.35 -4.37 -13.43
N SER A 77 -4.42 -4.96 -13.93
CA SER A 77 -5.29 -4.39 -14.98
C SER A 77 -6.75 -4.45 -14.54
N HIS A 78 -7.58 -3.57 -15.09
CA HIS A 78 -9.02 -3.69 -14.88
C HIS A 78 -9.54 -4.96 -15.56
N CYS A 79 -10.27 -5.78 -14.81
CA CYS A 79 -10.98 -6.91 -15.36
C CYS A 79 -12.46 -6.58 -15.42
N GLU A 80 -13.01 -6.49 -16.63
CA GLU A 80 -14.43 -6.25 -16.89
C GLU A 80 -15.33 -7.32 -16.24
N PRO A 81 -15.09 -8.64 -16.44
CA PRO A 81 -15.87 -9.69 -15.76
C PRO A 81 -15.92 -9.55 -14.24
N CYS A 82 -14.82 -9.11 -13.62
CA CYS A 82 -14.73 -8.95 -12.18
C CYS A 82 -15.15 -7.55 -11.68
N GLY A 83 -15.35 -6.58 -12.59
CA GLY A 83 -15.63 -5.17 -12.29
C GLY A 83 -14.55 -4.48 -11.44
N ARG A 84 -13.32 -4.99 -11.41
CA ARG A 84 -12.27 -4.52 -10.50
C ARG A 84 -10.86 -4.76 -11.05
N CYS A 85 -9.90 -3.98 -10.56
CA CYS A 85 -8.48 -4.21 -10.89
C CYS A 85 -7.96 -5.47 -10.19
N GLU A 86 -7.37 -6.36 -10.97
CA GLU A 86 -6.81 -7.63 -10.55
C GLU A 86 -5.42 -7.81 -11.17
N PRO A 87 -4.58 -8.72 -10.64
CA PRO A 87 -3.38 -9.18 -11.35
C PRO A 87 -3.71 -9.65 -12.77
N ARG A 88 -2.81 -9.40 -13.73
CA ARG A 88 -3.01 -9.80 -15.13
C ARG A 88 -3.31 -11.28 -15.31
N ASP A 89 -2.67 -12.15 -14.50
CA ASP A 89 -2.80 -13.61 -14.58
C ASP A 89 -3.91 -14.19 -13.68
N HIS A 90 -4.88 -13.38 -13.26
CA HIS A 90 -5.98 -13.89 -12.44
C HIS A 90 -7.01 -14.70 -13.25
N VAL A 91 -7.61 -15.69 -12.60
CA VAL A 91 -8.73 -16.46 -13.15
C VAL A 91 -10.05 -15.86 -12.64
N CYS A 92 -10.90 -15.39 -13.56
CA CYS A 92 -12.16 -14.69 -13.24
C CYS A 92 -13.16 -15.60 -12.51
N SER A 93 -13.12 -16.91 -12.76
CA SER A 93 -14.09 -17.91 -12.30
C SER A 93 -14.10 -18.14 -10.78
N GLN A 94 -13.09 -17.69 -10.04
CA GLN A 94 -12.99 -17.89 -8.59
C GLN A 94 -13.49 -16.70 -7.78
N ARG A 95 -13.94 -15.64 -8.46
CA ARG A 95 -14.39 -14.42 -7.81
C ARG A 95 -15.71 -13.92 -8.35
N THR A 96 -16.65 -14.84 -8.52
CA THR A 96 -17.98 -14.54 -7.99
C THR A 96 -17.74 -14.07 -6.56
N HIS A 97 -17.94 -12.78 -6.31
CA HIS A 97 -18.10 -12.29 -4.94
C HIS A 97 -18.89 -13.35 -4.18
N LEU A 98 -18.49 -13.68 -2.96
CA LEU A 98 -19.37 -14.35 -1.99
C LEU A 98 -20.65 -13.51 -1.95
N ALA A 99 -21.55 -13.79 -2.88
CA ALA A 99 -22.77 -13.06 -3.15
C ALA A 99 -23.59 -13.46 -1.94
N GLY A 100 -23.62 -12.59 -0.94
CA GLY A 100 -23.86 -13.07 0.39
C GLY A 100 -23.35 -12.10 1.43
N CYS A 101 -24.27 -11.61 2.23
CA CYS A 101 -23.96 -10.97 3.47
C CYS A 101 -23.23 -11.98 4.37
N TYR A 102 -21.99 -11.68 4.75
CA TYR A 102 -21.21 -12.51 5.65
C TYR A 102 -21.82 -12.69 7.06
N ILE A 103 -22.90 -11.98 7.39
CA ILE A 103 -23.60 -12.11 8.67
C ILE A 103 -24.73 -13.13 8.56
N CYS A 104 -25.56 -13.05 7.50
CA CYS A 104 -26.78 -13.84 7.39
C CYS A 104 -26.85 -14.75 6.15
N GLY A 105 -25.81 -14.73 5.30
CA GLY A 105 -25.73 -15.51 4.06
C GLY A 105 -26.52 -14.96 2.88
N ASP A 106 -27.33 -13.91 3.05
CA ASP A 106 -28.27 -13.42 2.03
C ASP A 106 -27.57 -12.63 0.90
N HIS A 107 -27.96 -12.87 -0.36
CA HIS A 107 -27.28 -12.30 -1.53
C HIS A 107 -27.73 -10.86 -1.90
N GLY A 108 -28.79 -10.36 -1.26
CA GLY A 108 -29.41 -9.06 -1.56
C GLY A 108 -28.73 -7.86 -0.90
N HIS A 109 -27.77 -8.06 0.00
CA HIS A 109 -27.08 -6.96 0.68
C HIS A 109 -25.66 -7.31 1.12
N LYS A 110 -24.81 -6.29 1.31
CA LYS A 110 -23.47 -6.47 1.90
C LYS A 110 -23.55 -6.35 3.42
N ARG A 111 -22.52 -6.84 4.14
CA ARG A 111 -22.42 -6.81 5.62
C ARG A 111 -22.89 -5.51 6.28
N ARG A 112 -22.60 -4.35 5.67
CA ARG A 112 -22.92 -3.02 6.24
C ARG A 112 -24.41 -2.71 6.27
N GLU A 113 -25.15 -3.29 5.34
CA GLU A 113 -26.58 -3.11 5.11
C GLU A 113 -27.39 -4.25 5.73
N CYS A 114 -26.74 -5.14 6.49
CA CYS A 114 -27.39 -6.30 7.06
C CYS A 114 -28.31 -5.90 8.22
N PRO A 115 -29.61 -6.24 8.17
CA PRO A 115 -30.52 -5.97 9.27
C PRO A 115 -30.12 -6.72 10.55
N GLN A 116 -29.42 -7.85 10.41
CA GLN A 116 -28.90 -8.65 11.54
C GLN A 116 -27.54 -8.15 12.06
N ARG A 117 -26.99 -7.03 11.56
CA ARG A 117 -25.67 -6.54 12.00
C ARG A 117 -25.56 -6.29 13.50
N PHE A 118 -26.65 -5.85 14.14
CA PHE A 118 -26.65 -5.50 15.56
C PHE A 118 -26.58 -6.71 16.51
N SER A 119 -27.00 -7.91 16.09
CA SER A 119 -26.93 -9.10 16.96
C SER A 119 -25.50 -9.63 17.10
N GLN A 120 -24.71 -9.60 16.02
CA GLN A 120 -23.32 -10.05 16.03
C GLN A 120 -22.37 -9.08 16.75
N GLU A 121 -22.64 -7.78 16.72
CA GLU A 121 -21.86 -6.79 17.49
C GLU A 121 -22.03 -6.98 19.01
N ARG A 122 -23.19 -7.48 19.46
CA ARG A 122 -23.40 -7.88 20.86
C ARG A 122 -22.59 -9.13 21.22
N TYR A 123 -22.51 -10.13 20.33
CA TYR A 123 -21.77 -11.37 20.56
C TYR A 123 -20.25 -11.15 20.62
N THR A 124 -19.67 -10.40 19.68
CA THR A 124 -18.23 -10.12 19.68
C THR A 124 -17.80 -9.26 20.88
N ARG A 125 -18.69 -8.38 21.37
CA ARG A 125 -18.46 -7.58 22.57
C ARG A 125 -18.45 -8.43 23.85
N THR A 126 -19.33 -9.43 23.96
CA THR A 126 -19.35 -10.36 25.11
C THR A 126 -18.17 -11.32 25.11
N GLU A 127 -17.73 -11.82 23.94
CA GLU A 127 -16.52 -12.64 23.82
C GLU A 127 -15.25 -11.88 24.23
N ARG A 128 -15.07 -10.63 23.78
CA ARG A 128 -13.92 -9.77 24.17
C ARG A 128 -13.84 -9.53 25.68
N MET A 129 -14.98 -9.47 26.37
CA MET A 129 -15.02 -9.32 27.83
C MET A 129 -14.73 -10.65 28.55
N SER A 130 -15.11 -11.79 27.97
CA SER A 130 -14.86 -13.12 28.55
C SER A 130 -13.39 -13.54 28.44
N GLY A 131 -12.73 -13.30 27.29
CA GLY A 131 -11.31 -13.63 27.10
C GLY A 131 -10.36 -12.83 28.01
N LYS A 132 -10.74 -11.61 28.42
CA LYS A 132 -9.95 -10.76 29.31
C LYS A 132 -10.02 -11.21 30.77
N ARG A 133 -11.10 -11.88 31.19
CA ARG A 133 -11.23 -12.44 32.55
C ARG A 133 -10.43 -13.72 32.74
N LYS A 134 -10.33 -14.58 31.71
CA LYS A 134 -9.54 -15.82 31.77
C LYS A 134 -8.03 -15.54 31.92
N ARG A 135 -7.50 -14.54 31.21
CA ARG A 135 -6.09 -14.11 31.35
C ARG A 135 -5.75 -13.49 32.71
N LYS A 136 -6.73 -13.04 33.50
CA LYS A 136 -6.48 -12.39 34.80
C LYS A 136 -6.42 -13.37 35.98
N MET A 137 -6.99 -14.58 35.85
CA MET A 137 -6.93 -15.60 36.91
C MET A 137 -5.66 -16.46 36.86
N GLU A 138 -5.03 -16.63 35.69
CA GLU A 138 -3.78 -17.42 35.57
C GLU A 138 -2.53 -16.65 36.04
N ALA A 139 -2.61 -15.32 36.21
CA ALA A 139 -1.47 -14.50 36.61
C ALA A 139 -1.31 -14.33 38.14
N THR A 140 -2.23 -14.84 38.96
CA THR A 140 -2.21 -14.64 40.42
C THR A 140 -1.80 -15.87 41.24
N PHE A 141 -1.48 -17.01 40.61
CA PHE A 141 -1.17 -18.26 41.32
C PHE A 141 0.32 -18.66 41.29
N TYR A 142 1.22 -17.76 40.87
CA TYR A 142 2.65 -18.06 40.66
C TYR A 142 3.58 -16.98 41.26
N ARG A 143 3.35 -16.54 42.49
CA ARG A 143 4.28 -15.62 43.20
C ARG A 143 4.62 -16.00 44.65
N ASP A 144 4.34 -17.21 45.10
CA ASP A 144 4.79 -17.71 46.40
C ASP A 144 5.38 -19.11 46.24
N ASP A 145 6.61 -19.18 45.70
CA ASP A 145 7.60 -20.23 46.03
C ASP A 145 8.89 -19.97 45.24
N LYS A 146 9.76 -19.12 45.78
CA LYS A 146 11.21 -19.31 45.64
C LYS A 146 11.89 -18.67 46.85
N HIS A 147 12.47 -19.57 47.64
CA HIS A 147 13.44 -19.37 48.71
C HIS A 147 14.54 -18.38 48.32
#